data_AF-A0AAW2ZMA6-F1
#
_entry.id   AF-A0AAW2ZMA6-F1
#
_cell.length_a   1.000
_cell.length_b   1.000
_cell.length_c   1.000
_cell.angle_alpha   90.00
_cell.angle_beta   90.00
_cell.angle_gamma   90.00
#
_symmetry.space_group_name_H-M   'P 1'
#
loop_
_entity.id
_entity.type
_entity.pdbx_description
1 polymer ?
#
loop_
_entity_poly.entity_id
_entity_poly.type
_entity_poly.pdbx_seq_one_letter_code
_entity_poly.pdbx_strand_id
1 'polypeptide(L)'
;MDHKRIICLGLLLLLVFVLSEHNKLIQTLSNDGKGCGVCVFAITEAQKLFKSKPHLSTPLLFKQICRMPNDAKTQESCDAISSEHTQQFDEYIKKNWDADYICSKLGLCKTCHLLSDANQVFSSPTAALSLPQNIRDAQYKARVLAPLLFSQFKGLQSDQNGEGLPKRIFDLDGDYFSKYNSVGRGANWRGRDCNDWSSKVHPGRKYTNIGEDMNCNGIHGIDKETEKSFEDLFCNSFPDDRQLIFLGDSSVAGFMIPVEWLDLKNLTKVLSAYNNELDWPMKVWGSGWDDSIQSESMYHRIVSRNKCAHRQFQNVAKNGAEMKDLVEQIKNVQISHDDKPALVFIGYIGNDVCGPSLETMTPVDLYEKRLREGLESLNKKLPKNSKVVMFGLIDGAILFDHMGDLQHPIGPVKYSQFYEFLTCSGMNPCSTWLTTNSTSRALASERMRQLDGVLEKLVTEQFKFENFDLTFIDFEELIDLAFAQLDKEKRPYSDLIDAVDGFHPSILYGSRILSKFLWQVLEKQRPDFIGDINPNNEKIQSLFGDQGGH
;
A
#
# COMPACT_ATOMS: atom_id res chain seq x y z
N MET A 1 -26.08 -15.67 2.26
CA MET A 1 -25.53 -15.83 3.63
C MET A 1 -25.42 -14.45 4.24
N ASP A 2 -26.05 -14.24 5.40
CA ASP A 2 -26.20 -12.92 6.02
C ASP A 2 -24.82 -12.28 6.33
N HIS A 3 -24.53 -11.08 5.81
CA HIS A 3 -23.22 -10.41 5.95
C HIS A 3 -22.77 -10.26 7.40
N LYS A 4 -23.73 -10.14 8.33
CA LYS A 4 -23.51 -10.12 9.79
C LYS A 4 -22.87 -11.40 10.34
N ARG A 5 -23.10 -12.55 9.70
CA ARG A 5 -22.55 -13.85 10.14
C ARG A 5 -21.09 -14.01 9.75
N ILE A 6 -20.66 -13.49 8.60
CA ILE A 6 -19.28 -13.61 8.10
C ILE A 6 -18.32 -12.71 8.89
N ILE A 7 -18.77 -11.52 9.31
CA ILE A 7 -17.99 -10.58 10.13
C ILE A 7 -17.84 -11.12 11.57
N CYS A 8 -18.92 -11.61 12.21
CA CYS A 8 -18.80 -12.28 13.51
C CYS A 8 -17.92 -13.55 13.46
N LEU A 9 -17.91 -14.27 12.32
CA LEU A 9 -17.03 -15.42 12.07
C LEU A 9 -15.56 -15.03 12.19
N GLY A 10 -15.11 -14.04 11.40
CA GLY A 10 -13.69 -13.69 11.28
C GLY A 10 -13.08 -13.11 12.57
N LEU A 11 -13.90 -12.52 13.42
CA LEU A 11 -13.42 -11.74 14.57
C LEU A 11 -13.36 -12.52 15.88
N LEU A 12 -14.23 -13.51 16.07
CA LEU A 12 -14.01 -14.46 17.15
C LEU A 12 -12.86 -15.41 16.82
N LEU A 13 -12.73 -15.81 15.55
CA LEU A 13 -11.55 -16.51 15.00
C LEU A 13 -10.23 -15.82 15.32
N LEU A 14 -10.20 -14.49 15.21
CA LEU A 14 -9.05 -13.66 15.52
C LEU A 14 -8.80 -13.52 17.02
N LEU A 15 -9.86 -13.37 17.84
CA LEU A 15 -9.72 -13.43 19.31
C LEU A 15 -9.18 -14.79 19.76
N VAL A 16 -9.58 -15.84 19.06
CA VAL A 16 -9.17 -17.23 19.27
C VAL A 16 -7.75 -17.48 18.81
N PHE A 17 -7.29 -16.87 17.71
CA PHE A 17 -5.89 -16.91 17.31
C PHE A 17 -4.98 -16.10 18.25
N VAL A 18 -5.47 -14.94 18.74
CA VAL A 18 -4.74 -14.08 19.68
C VAL A 18 -4.60 -14.73 21.07
N LEU A 19 -5.59 -15.54 21.49
CA LEU A 19 -5.60 -16.23 22.77
C LEU A 19 -5.06 -17.68 22.71
N SER A 20 -4.94 -18.30 21.53
CA SER A 20 -4.42 -19.69 21.37
C SER A 20 -2.90 -19.82 21.37
N GLU A 21 -2.15 -18.74 21.12
CA GLU A 21 -0.68 -18.77 21.19
C GLU A 21 -0.17 -18.35 22.58
N HIS A 22 0.29 -19.33 23.36
CA HIS A 22 0.94 -19.16 24.67
C HIS A 22 1.92 -17.98 24.73
N ASN A 23 1.73 -17.09 25.72
CA ASN A 23 2.61 -16.11 26.41
C ASN A 23 3.67 -15.29 25.64
N LYS A 24 4.32 -15.82 24.60
CA LYS A 24 5.29 -15.08 23.76
C LYS A 24 4.59 -14.17 22.75
N LEU A 25 3.52 -14.63 22.08
CA LEU A 25 2.80 -13.81 21.11
C LEU A 25 2.01 -12.68 21.79
N ILE A 26 1.46 -12.90 22.98
CA ILE A 26 0.78 -11.86 23.76
C ILE A 26 1.77 -10.77 24.21
N GLN A 27 3.01 -11.09 24.60
CA GLN A 27 4.03 -10.07 24.89
C GLN A 27 4.40 -9.26 23.63
N THR A 28 4.50 -9.90 22.46
CA THR A 28 4.79 -9.22 21.19
C THR A 28 3.61 -8.37 20.70
N LEU A 29 2.37 -8.87 20.79
CA LEU A 29 1.13 -8.18 20.42
C LEU A 29 0.76 -7.04 21.38
N SER A 30 1.11 -7.20 22.66
CA SER A 30 0.94 -6.20 23.73
C SER A 30 1.88 -5.00 23.55
N ASN A 31 3.13 -5.24 23.11
CA ASN A 31 4.11 -4.17 22.92
C ASN A 31 3.87 -3.36 21.63
N ASP A 32 3.36 -4.00 20.58
CA ASP A 32 3.19 -3.38 19.26
C ASP A 32 1.80 -2.75 19.04
N GLY A 33 0.87 -2.87 20.00
CA GLY A 33 -0.50 -2.33 19.92
C GLY A 33 -1.42 -2.98 18.85
N LYS A 34 -0.91 -3.95 18.07
CA LYS A 34 -1.64 -4.64 16.99
C LYS A 34 -2.85 -5.43 17.51
N GLY A 35 -2.73 -6.00 18.71
CA GLY A 35 -3.83 -6.71 19.37
C GLY A 35 -4.99 -5.80 19.80
N CYS A 36 -4.75 -4.49 19.90
CA CYS A 36 -5.73 -3.55 20.44
C CYS A 36 -6.96 -3.41 19.54
N GLY A 37 -6.77 -3.16 18.24
CA GLY A 37 -7.89 -2.99 17.31
C GLY A 37 -8.75 -4.24 17.17
N VAL A 38 -8.11 -5.42 17.13
CA VAL A 38 -8.78 -6.72 17.11
C VAL A 38 -9.62 -6.93 18.36
N CYS A 39 -9.03 -6.68 19.53
CA CYS A 39 -9.74 -6.81 20.80
C CYS A 39 -10.95 -5.86 20.85
N VAL A 40 -10.72 -4.56 20.59
CA VAL A 40 -11.76 -3.53 20.70
C VAL A 40 -12.92 -3.86 19.75
N PHE A 41 -12.64 -4.21 18.50
CA PHE A 41 -13.67 -4.64 17.55
C PHE A 41 -14.49 -5.80 18.10
N ALA A 42 -13.81 -6.88 18.49
CA ALA A 42 -14.47 -8.13 18.82
C ALA A 42 -15.28 -8.04 20.12
N ILE A 43 -14.80 -7.31 21.12
CA ILE A 43 -15.57 -7.03 22.34
C ILE A 43 -16.81 -6.19 22.02
N THR A 44 -16.69 -5.16 21.17
CA THR A 44 -17.84 -4.34 20.75
C THR A 44 -18.90 -5.16 20.01
N GLU A 45 -18.50 -6.04 19.07
CA GLU A 45 -19.47 -6.91 18.38
C GLU A 45 -20.08 -7.97 19.30
N ALA A 46 -19.29 -8.55 20.21
CA ALA A 46 -19.81 -9.46 21.22
C ALA A 46 -20.89 -8.75 22.05
N GLN A 47 -20.62 -7.55 22.57
CA GLN A 47 -21.58 -6.76 23.34
C GLN A 47 -22.87 -6.45 22.56
N LYS A 48 -22.78 -6.14 21.26
CA LYS A 48 -23.95 -5.96 20.39
C LYS A 48 -24.77 -7.25 20.27
N LEU A 49 -24.10 -8.38 20.08
CA LEU A 49 -24.75 -9.69 19.98
C LEU A 49 -25.47 -10.05 21.29
N PHE A 50 -24.82 -9.84 22.43
CA PHE A 50 -25.41 -10.02 23.77
C PHE A 50 -26.67 -9.16 23.96
N LYS A 51 -26.59 -7.86 23.61
CA LYS A 51 -27.75 -6.95 23.68
C LYS A 51 -28.90 -7.40 22.78
N SER A 52 -28.61 -7.99 21.61
CA SER A 52 -29.64 -8.49 20.69
C SER A 52 -30.26 -9.84 21.10
N LYS A 53 -29.61 -10.60 21.99
CA LYS A 53 -30.05 -11.94 22.43
C LYS A 53 -30.06 -12.06 23.96
N PRO A 54 -30.88 -11.28 24.67
CA PRO A 54 -30.85 -11.20 26.14
C PRO A 54 -31.24 -12.50 26.86
N HIS A 55 -31.81 -13.47 26.14
CA HIS A 55 -32.29 -14.75 26.67
C HIS A 55 -31.24 -15.88 26.58
N LEU A 56 -30.11 -15.67 25.90
CA LEU A 56 -29.04 -16.66 25.83
C LEU A 56 -28.01 -16.41 26.93
N SER A 57 -27.56 -17.49 27.59
CA SER A 57 -26.45 -17.40 28.53
C SER A 57 -25.12 -17.21 27.79
N THR A 58 -24.15 -16.56 28.43
CA THR A 58 -22.80 -16.33 27.89
C THR A 58 -22.12 -17.60 27.37
N PRO A 59 -22.14 -18.74 28.09
CA PRO A 59 -21.59 -20.00 27.56
C PRO A 59 -22.30 -20.47 26.28
N LEU A 60 -23.63 -20.33 26.21
CA LEU A 60 -24.41 -20.77 25.05
C LEU A 60 -24.17 -19.86 23.84
N LEU A 61 -23.98 -18.56 24.08
CA LEU A 61 -23.63 -17.63 23.02
C LEU A 61 -22.23 -17.90 22.48
N PHE A 62 -21.23 -18.10 23.33
CA PHE A 62 -19.88 -18.48 22.89
C PHE A 62 -19.89 -19.79 22.11
N LYS A 63 -20.61 -20.82 22.59
CA LYS A 63 -20.78 -22.07 21.86
C LYS A 63 -21.41 -21.86 20.48
N GLN A 64 -22.41 -20.97 20.35
CA GLN A 64 -22.98 -20.64 19.03
C GLN A 64 -21.96 -19.96 18.12
N ILE A 65 -21.11 -19.08 18.67
CA ILE A 65 -20.09 -18.38 17.88
C ILE A 65 -18.97 -19.35 17.46
N CYS A 66 -18.50 -20.22 18.36
CA CYS A 66 -17.46 -21.20 18.06
C CYS A 66 -17.88 -22.29 17.07
N ARG A 67 -19.18 -22.44 16.78
CA ARG A 67 -19.69 -23.35 15.75
C ARG A 67 -19.93 -22.70 14.40
N MET A 68 -19.67 -21.39 14.28
CA MET A 68 -19.84 -20.68 13.01
C MET A 68 -18.72 -20.93 11.97
N PRO A 69 -17.43 -21.08 12.36
CA PRO A 69 -16.36 -21.45 11.43
C PRO A 69 -16.59 -22.84 10.82
N ASN A 70 -16.19 -23.04 9.56
CA ASN A 70 -16.33 -24.34 8.89
C ASN A 70 -15.12 -25.28 9.07
N ASP A 71 -14.05 -24.82 9.73
CA ASP A 71 -12.85 -25.65 9.97
C ASP A 71 -12.76 -26.11 11.43
N ALA A 72 -12.41 -27.38 11.62
CA ALA A 72 -12.40 -28.02 12.93
C ALA A 72 -11.34 -27.45 13.90
N LYS A 73 -10.18 -27.02 13.38
CA LYS A 73 -9.05 -26.56 14.20
C LYS A 73 -9.35 -25.20 14.85
N THR A 74 -10.02 -24.33 14.12
CA THR A 74 -10.56 -23.08 14.68
C THR A 74 -11.65 -23.34 15.70
N GLN A 75 -12.60 -24.23 15.38
CA GLN A 75 -13.69 -24.52 16.32
C GLN A 75 -13.13 -25.02 17.65
N GLU A 76 -12.14 -25.92 17.61
CA GLU A 76 -11.45 -26.44 18.79
C GLU A 76 -10.71 -25.34 19.57
N SER A 77 -9.92 -24.52 18.87
CA SER A 77 -9.24 -23.38 19.49
C SER A 77 -10.24 -22.41 20.15
N CYS A 78 -11.40 -22.20 19.50
CA CYS A 78 -12.46 -21.34 20.00
C CYS A 78 -13.13 -21.91 21.24
N ASP A 79 -13.45 -23.21 21.23
CA ASP A 79 -14.03 -23.89 22.37
C ASP A 79 -13.08 -23.83 23.57
N ALA A 80 -11.77 -24.04 23.38
CA ALA A 80 -10.77 -23.97 24.44
C ALA A 80 -10.72 -22.58 25.10
N ILE A 81 -10.59 -21.53 24.31
CA ILE A 81 -10.46 -20.15 24.79
C ILE A 81 -11.75 -19.63 25.39
N SER A 82 -12.88 -19.94 24.78
CA SER A 82 -14.16 -19.61 25.36
C SER A 82 -14.32 -20.29 26.70
N SER A 83 -13.95 -21.57 26.85
CA SER A 83 -14.03 -22.27 28.13
C SER A 83 -13.15 -21.65 29.22
N GLU A 84 -11.95 -21.18 28.87
CA GLU A 84 -11.00 -20.57 29.80
C GLU A 84 -11.44 -19.18 30.28
N HIS A 85 -12.01 -18.36 29.38
CA HIS A 85 -12.32 -16.96 29.67
C HIS A 85 -13.82 -16.64 29.82
N THR A 86 -14.72 -17.63 29.70
CA THR A 86 -16.18 -17.41 29.74
C THR A 86 -16.63 -16.64 30.98
N GLN A 87 -16.14 -16.99 32.17
CA GLN A 87 -16.54 -16.33 33.41
C GLN A 87 -16.10 -14.86 33.45
N GLN A 88 -14.85 -14.60 33.04
CA GLN A 88 -14.28 -13.26 32.99
C GLN A 88 -15.04 -12.38 31.98
N PHE A 89 -15.35 -12.90 30.79
CA PHE A 89 -16.16 -12.20 29.80
C PHE A 89 -17.60 -11.95 30.28
N ASP A 90 -18.23 -12.94 30.91
CA ASP A 90 -19.58 -12.81 31.46
C ASP A 90 -19.65 -11.67 32.48
N GLU A 91 -18.64 -11.55 33.35
CA GLU A 91 -18.54 -10.43 34.28
C GLU A 91 -18.38 -9.08 33.58
N TYR A 92 -17.52 -8.98 32.57
CA TYR A 92 -17.29 -7.73 31.85
C TYR A 92 -18.52 -7.26 31.08
N ILE A 93 -19.22 -8.20 30.43
CA ILE A 93 -20.46 -7.92 29.69
C ILE A 93 -21.58 -7.51 30.64
N LYS A 94 -21.77 -8.23 31.76
CA LYS A 94 -22.79 -7.90 32.77
C LYS A 94 -22.56 -6.54 33.42
N LYS A 95 -21.30 -6.16 33.63
CA LYS A 95 -20.94 -4.85 34.18
C LYS A 95 -21.04 -3.72 33.13
N ASN A 96 -21.36 -4.04 31.87
CA ASN A 96 -21.47 -3.11 30.75
C ASN A 96 -20.22 -2.20 30.60
N TRP A 97 -19.03 -2.78 30.81
CA TRP A 97 -17.77 -2.07 30.67
C TRP A 97 -17.48 -1.73 29.21
N ASP A 98 -16.79 -0.62 28.98
CA ASP A 98 -16.36 -0.24 27.63
C ASP A 98 -15.29 -1.19 27.07
N ALA A 99 -15.35 -1.47 25.77
CA ALA A 99 -14.42 -2.36 25.09
C ALA A 99 -12.96 -1.89 25.21
N ASP A 100 -12.71 -0.58 25.13
CA ASP A 100 -11.38 0.03 25.29
C ASP A 100 -10.80 -0.25 26.68
N TYR A 101 -11.65 -0.13 27.71
CA TYR A 101 -11.26 -0.42 29.09
C TYR A 101 -10.96 -1.90 29.29
N ILE A 102 -11.81 -2.79 28.77
CA ILE A 102 -11.60 -4.25 28.83
C ILE A 102 -10.27 -4.61 28.16
N CYS A 103 -10.04 -4.15 26.93
CA CYS A 103 -8.82 -4.47 26.18
C CYS A 103 -7.55 -3.88 26.82
N SER A 104 -7.66 -2.73 27.50
CA SER A 104 -6.57 -2.17 28.30
C SER A 104 -6.29 -3.03 29.56
N LYS A 105 -7.32 -3.56 30.24
CA LYS A 105 -7.15 -4.48 31.37
C LYS A 105 -6.57 -5.83 30.99
N LEU A 106 -6.83 -6.27 29.76
CA LEU A 106 -6.22 -7.47 29.19
C LEU A 106 -4.76 -7.23 28.72
N GLY A 107 -4.23 -6.00 28.84
CA GLY A 107 -2.87 -5.66 28.39
C GLY A 107 -2.70 -5.60 26.87
N LEU A 108 -3.81 -5.61 26.12
CA LEU A 108 -3.81 -5.59 24.65
C LEU A 108 -3.82 -4.16 24.08
N CYS A 109 -4.25 -3.18 24.88
CA CYS A 109 -4.28 -1.76 24.51
C CYS A 109 -3.46 -0.92 25.48
N LYS A 110 -2.66 0.01 24.94
CA LYS A 110 -2.11 1.14 25.71
C LYS A 110 -3.22 2.12 26.05
N THR A 111 -3.12 2.79 27.20
CA THR A 111 -4.04 3.85 27.62
C THR A 111 -3.79 5.12 26.80
N CYS A 112 -4.45 5.21 25.64
CA CYS A 112 -4.32 6.29 24.66
C CYS A 112 -5.69 6.74 24.20
N HIS A 113 -5.94 8.05 24.19
CA HIS A 113 -7.26 8.61 23.92
C HIS A 113 -7.16 9.74 22.89
N LEU A 114 -8.15 9.85 22.00
CA LEU A 114 -8.19 10.88 20.95
C LEU A 114 -8.29 12.30 21.50
N LEU A 115 -8.89 12.49 22.68
CA LEU A 115 -8.97 13.79 23.33
C LEU A 115 -8.13 13.75 24.60
N SER A 116 -6.93 14.30 24.52
CA SER A 116 -5.98 14.44 25.63
C SER A 116 -6.51 15.35 26.75
N ASP A 117 -7.40 16.31 26.43
CA ASP A 117 -7.83 17.38 27.36
C ASP A 117 -9.23 17.23 28.00
N ALA A 118 -9.89 16.07 27.89
CA ALA A 118 -11.08 15.79 28.71
C ALA A 118 -10.71 15.24 30.10
N ASN A 119 -9.57 15.61 30.69
CA ASN A 119 -9.12 15.30 32.07
C ASN A 119 -9.44 13.87 32.60
N GLN A 120 -8.50 12.94 32.42
CA GLN A 120 -8.38 11.64 33.14
C GLN A 120 -9.55 10.66 33.04
N VAL A 121 -10.00 10.39 31.83
CA VAL A 121 -11.04 9.39 31.59
C VAL A 121 -10.48 8.36 30.59
N PHE A 122 -10.14 7.11 30.97
CA PHE A 122 -10.91 6.19 31.81
C PHE A 122 -10.06 5.31 32.75
N SER A 123 -9.66 5.84 33.90
CA SER A 123 -9.24 5.03 35.05
C SER A 123 -10.38 4.19 35.66
N SER A 124 -11.61 4.41 35.17
CA SER A 124 -12.83 3.74 35.63
C SER A 124 -13.56 3.02 34.48
N PRO A 125 -14.18 1.87 34.76
CA PRO A 125 -14.85 1.04 33.75
C PRO A 125 -16.09 1.67 33.11
N THR A 126 -16.68 2.67 33.76
CA THR A 126 -17.99 3.24 33.36
C THR A 126 -17.89 4.65 32.83
N ALA A 127 -16.80 5.37 33.07
CA ALA A 127 -16.77 6.76 32.67
C ALA A 127 -16.82 6.89 31.13
N ALA A 128 -16.42 5.88 30.33
CA ALA A 128 -16.50 5.98 28.85
C ALA A 128 -17.95 6.14 28.39
N LEU A 129 -18.87 5.59 29.18
CA LEU A 129 -20.31 5.72 28.98
C LEU A 129 -20.82 7.15 29.25
N SER A 130 -20.09 8.00 29.97
CA SER A 130 -20.47 9.40 30.18
C SER A 130 -20.09 10.32 29.03
N LEU A 131 -19.21 9.89 28.11
CA LEU A 131 -18.90 10.68 26.92
C LEU A 131 -20.07 10.74 25.93
N PRO A 132 -20.12 11.79 25.10
CA PRO A 132 -20.99 11.80 23.93
C PRO A 132 -20.75 10.58 23.01
N GLN A 133 -21.82 10.04 22.44
CA GLN A 133 -21.78 8.82 21.61
C GLN A 133 -20.82 8.97 20.41
N ASN A 134 -20.82 10.13 19.75
CA ASN A 134 -19.94 10.42 18.62
C ASN A 134 -18.44 10.40 18.98
N ILE A 135 -18.07 10.74 20.22
CA ILE A 135 -16.68 10.67 20.71
C ILE A 135 -16.29 9.22 20.98
N ARG A 136 -17.17 8.44 21.61
CA ARG A 136 -16.96 7.00 21.78
C ARG A 136 -16.79 6.28 20.45
N ASP A 137 -17.64 6.59 19.48
CA ASP A 137 -17.58 6.00 18.15
C ASP A 137 -16.27 6.35 17.43
N ALA A 138 -15.79 7.60 17.59
CA ALA A 138 -14.49 8.00 17.06
C ALA A 138 -13.34 7.24 17.72
N GLN A 139 -13.33 7.12 19.06
CA GLN A 139 -12.32 6.36 19.80
C GLN A 139 -12.30 4.89 19.37
N TYR A 140 -13.48 4.28 19.24
CA TYR A 140 -13.65 2.92 18.76
C TYR A 140 -13.07 2.74 17.34
N LYS A 141 -13.41 3.62 16.39
CA LYS A 141 -12.87 3.57 15.03
C LYS A 141 -11.35 3.76 15.01
N ALA A 142 -10.82 4.72 15.76
CA ALA A 142 -9.37 4.97 15.83
C ALA A 142 -8.60 3.73 16.32
N ARG A 143 -9.14 3.03 17.32
CA ARG A 143 -8.56 1.78 17.84
C ARG A 143 -8.54 0.68 16.79
N VAL A 144 -9.60 0.53 16.01
CA VAL A 144 -9.70 -0.47 14.94
C VAL A 144 -8.77 -0.12 13.77
N LEU A 145 -8.67 1.16 13.40
CA LEU A 145 -7.89 1.62 12.25
C LEU A 145 -6.39 1.65 12.52
N ALA A 146 -5.95 2.02 13.73
CA ALA A 146 -4.53 2.22 14.02
C ALA A 146 -3.64 1.02 13.63
N PRO A 147 -3.99 -0.25 13.95
CA PRO A 147 -3.21 -1.40 13.48
C PRO A 147 -3.21 -1.59 11.96
N LEU A 148 -4.34 -1.29 11.30
CA LEU A 148 -4.45 -1.40 9.83
C LEU A 148 -3.58 -0.34 9.17
N LEU A 149 -3.66 0.90 9.65
CA LEU A 149 -2.81 1.99 9.21
C LEU A 149 -1.34 1.66 9.42
N PHE A 150 -0.95 1.17 10.61
CA PHE A 150 0.44 0.84 10.90
C PHE A 150 1.02 -0.29 10.01
N SER A 151 0.16 -1.10 9.38
CA SER A 151 0.64 -2.09 8.41
C SER A 151 1.31 -1.46 7.18
N GLN A 152 1.05 -0.18 6.89
CA GLN A 152 1.78 0.60 5.88
C GLN A 152 3.28 0.72 6.18
N PHE A 153 3.71 0.54 7.45
CA PHE A 153 5.10 0.67 7.89
C PHE A 153 5.77 -0.68 8.21
N LYS A 154 4.98 -1.74 8.49
CA LYS A 154 5.51 -3.07 8.87
C LYS A 154 5.11 -4.21 7.94
N GLY A 155 4.26 -3.95 6.95
CA GLY A 155 3.62 -4.96 6.11
C GLY A 155 2.58 -5.79 6.88
N LEU A 156 1.59 -6.33 6.16
CA LEU A 156 0.59 -7.25 6.74
C LEU A 156 1.07 -8.70 6.82
N GLN A 157 1.95 -9.10 5.91
CA GLN A 157 2.31 -10.50 5.66
C GLN A 157 3.82 -10.74 5.71
N SER A 158 4.58 -9.92 6.43
CA SER A 158 6.02 -10.15 6.57
C SER A 158 6.24 -11.56 7.13
N ASP A 159 6.90 -12.43 6.34
CA ASP A 159 7.41 -13.71 6.84
C ASP A 159 8.17 -13.43 8.15
N GLN A 160 8.11 -14.35 9.11
CA GLN A 160 8.44 -14.15 10.54
C GLN A 160 9.84 -13.60 10.88
N ASN A 161 10.64 -13.23 9.88
CA ASN A 161 11.94 -12.59 9.98
C ASN A 161 11.98 -11.14 9.45
N GLY A 162 10.89 -10.57 8.93
CA GLY A 162 10.84 -9.17 8.46
C GLY A 162 11.63 -8.89 7.17
N GLU A 163 12.13 -9.94 6.49
CA GLU A 163 12.91 -9.84 5.26
C GLU A 163 12.18 -10.52 4.10
N GLY A 164 12.02 -9.80 2.98
CA GLY A 164 11.44 -10.30 1.74
C GLY A 164 10.12 -9.66 1.31
N LEU A 165 9.77 -9.82 0.02
CA LEU A 165 8.42 -9.55 -0.48
C LEU A 165 7.49 -10.73 -0.15
N PRO A 166 6.18 -10.49 0.04
CA PRO A 166 5.21 -11.56 0.17
C PRO A 166 5.27 -12.55 -0.98
N LYS A 167 4.97 -13.82 -0.69
CA LYS A 167 5.04 -14.89 -1.67
C LYS A 167 4.04 -14.67 -2.79
N ARG A 168 4.51 -14.85 -4.03
CA ARG A 168 3.66 -14.94 -5.22
C ARG A 168 2.84 -16.21 -5.14
N ILE A 169 1.54 -16.07 -5.34
CA ILE A 169 0.60 -17.20 -5.31
C ILE A 169 0.08 -17.39 -6.74
N PHE A 170 0.06 -18.63 -7.23
CA PHE A 170 -0.35 -18.98 -8.59
C PHE A 170 0.54 -18.37 -9.68
N ASP A 171 1.76 -18.88 -9.72
CA ASP A 171 2.82 -18.67 -10.71
C ASP A 171 3.38 -20.08 -10.99
N LEU A 172 2.87 -20.74 -12.03
CA LEU A 172 3.08 -22.18 -12.25
C LEU A 172 4.39 -22.48 -12.99
N ASP A 173 4.88 -21.54 -13.79
CA ASP A 173 6.13 -21.69 -14.55
C ASP A 173 7.32 -20.93 -13.93
N GLY A 174 7.07 -20.12 -12.88
CA GLY A 174 8.10 -19.46 -12.09
C GLY A 174 8.64 -18.19 -12.73
N ASP A 175 7.90 -17.54 -13.63
CA ASP A 175 8.29 -16.30 -14.30
C ASP A 175 7.89 -15.02 -13.55
N TYR A 176 7.21 -15.16 -12.41
CA TYR A 176 6.82 -14.10 -11.47
C TYR A 176 5.58 -13.31 -11.89
N PHE A 177 5.02 -13.60 -13.06
CA PHE A 177 3.73 -13.08 -13.50
C PHE A 177 2.62 -14.10 -13.16
N SER A 178 1.38 -13.63 -13.17
CA SER A 178 0.24 -14.49 -12.83
C SER A 178 -0.93 -14.19 -13.74
N LYS A 179 -1.79 -15.18 -13.95
CA LYS A 179 -3.07 -15.02 -14.64
C LYS A 179 -4.14 -14.33 -13.79
N TYR A 180 -3.96 -14.29 -12.46
CA TYR A 180 -5.05 -13.95 -11.54
C TYR A 180 -4.85 -12.60 -10.84
N ASN A 181 -5.91 -11.78 -10.86
CA ASN A 181 -5.96 -10.51 -10.11
C ASN A 181 -6.29 -10.73 -8.62
N SER A 182 -6.99 -11.81 -8.27
CA SER A 182 -7.51 -12.03 -6.91
C SER A 182 -6.51 -12.65 -5.93
N VAL A 183 -5.24 -12.80 -6.33
CA VAL A 183 -4.21 -13.52 -5.58
C VAL A 183 -3.08 -12.58 -5.18
N GLY A 184 -2.40 -12.89 -4.08
CA GLY A 184 -1.31 -12.06 -3.56
C GLY A 184 -0.16 -11.96 -4.55
N ARG A 185 0.31 -10.72 -4.78
CA ARG A 185 1.38 -10.39 -5.74
C ARG A 185 1.15 -10.90 -7.17
N GLY A 186 -0.12 -11.06 -7.57
CA GLY A 186 -0.54 -11.46 -8.93
C GLY A 186 -0.72 -10.28 -9.90
N ALA A 187 -1.69 -10.39 -10.82
CA ALA A 187 -1.87 -9.44 -11.94
C ALA A 187 -2.39 -8.03 -11.57
N ASN A 188 -2.73 -7.77 -10.29
CA ASN A 188 -2.88 -6.39 -9.81
C ASN A 188 -1.52 -5.67 -9.73
N TRP A 189 -0.44 -6.41 -9.48
CA TRP A 189 0.90 -5.90 -9.21
C TRP A 189 1.77 -5.88 -10.47
N ARG A 190 1.53 -6.79 -11.41
CA ARG A 190 2.29 -6.91 -12.66
C ARG A 190 1.35 -7.16 -13.82
N GLY A 191 1.86 -7.04 -15.05
CA GLY A 191 1.12 -7.49 -16.23
C GLY A 191 0.56 -8.90 -16.07
N ARG A 192 -0.69 -9.10 -16.51
CA ARG A 192 -1.25 -10.45 -16.55
C ARG A 192 -0.45 -11.31 -17.52
N ASP A 193 -0.01 -12.46 -17.02
CA ASP A 193 0.59 -13.48 -17.85
C ASP A 193 -0.46 -14.14 -18.78
N CYS A 194 -0.09 -14.29 -20.04
CA CYS A 194 -0.90 -14.88 -21.09
C CYS A 194 -0.69 -16.41 -21.18
N ASN A 195 0.42 -16.96 -20.66
CA ASN A 195 0.73 -18.38 -20.69
C ASN A 195 1.58 -18.90 -19.49
N ASP A 196 0.92 -19.08 -18.34
CA ASP A 196 1.37 -19.67 -17.06
C ASP A 196 1.80 -21.15 -17.13
N TRP A 197 2.24 -21.61 -18.30
CA TRP A 197 2.84 -22.94 -18.51
C TRP A 197 4.22 -22.83 -19.16
N SER A 198 4.70 -21.61 -19.40
CA SER A 198 5.93 -21.35 -20.13
C SER A 198 6.54 -20.04 -19.66
N SER A 199 7.60 -20.16 -18.85
CA SER A 199 8.38 -19.02 -18.35
C SER A 199 9.12 -18.21 -19.41
N LYS A 200 8.99 -18.57 -20.69
CA LYS A 200 9.46 -17.80 -21.84
C LYS A 200 8.42 -16.82 -22.39
N VAL A 201 7.17 -16.90 -21.92
CA VAL A 201 6.05 -16.10 -22.41
C VAL A 201 5.56 -15.26 -21.26
N HIS A 202 5.92 -13.98 -21.24
CA HIS A 202 5.56 -13.08 -20.16
C HIS A 202 5.60 -11.62 -20.60
N PRO A 203 4.89 -10.70 -19.90
CA PRO A 203 4.99 -9.28 -20.16
C PRO A 203 6.42 -8.77 -20.31
N GLY A 204 6.69 -8.06 -21.40
CA GLY A 204 7.98 -7.38 -21.63
C GLY A 204 9.07 -8.20 -22.32
N ARG A 205 8.81 -9.46 -22.66
CA ARG A 205 9.72 -10.30 -23.45
C ARG A 205 10.03 -9.68 -24.82
N LYS A 206 11.26 -9.82 -25.33
CA LYS A 206 11.52 -9.50 -26.75
C LYS A 206 10.87 -10.54 -27.63
N TYR A 207 10.35 -10.09 -28.76
CA TYR A 207 9.76 -10.99 -29.73
C TYR A 207 10.80 -11.96 -30.30
N THR A 208 10.53 -13.26 -30.24
CA THR A 208 11.44 -14.30 -30.78
C THR A 208 10.78 -15.30 -31.72
N ASN A 209 9.45 -15.46 -31.68
CA ASN A 209 8.72 -16.51 -32.39
C ASN A 209 7.63 -15.94 -33.30
N ILE A 210 7.70 -16.26 -34.59
CA ILE A 210 6.75 -15.76 -35.60
C ILE A 210 5.32 -16.22 -35.29
N GLY A 211 4.37 -15.28 -35.21
CA GLY A 211 2.94 -15.51 -35.04
C GLY A 211 2.43 -15.70 -33.60
N GLU A 212 3.30 -15.86 -32.60
CA GLU A 212 2.91 -16.08 -31.19
C GLU A 212 2.97 -14.78 -30.36
N ASP A 213 2.08 -14.63 -29.38
CA ASP A 213 2.16 -13.55 -28.38
C ASP A 213 3.15 -13.95 -27.27
N MET A 214 4.42 -13.65 -27.47
CA MET A 214 5.49 -13.99 -26.53
C MET A 214 5.60 -13.01 -25.36
N ASN A 215 5.03 -11.82 -25.49
CA ASN A 215 5.23 -10.71 -24.56
C ASN A 215 3.92 -10.23 -23.89
N CYS A 216 2.83 -10.95 -24.10
CA CYS A 216 1.51 -10.74 -23.54
C CYS A 216 0.89 -9.36 -23.82
N ASN A 217 1.34 -8.65 -24.86
CA ASN A 217 0.78 -7.37 -25.23
C ASN A 217 -0.44 -7.50 -26.17
N GLY A 218 -0.88 -8.72 -26.49
CA GLY A 218 -2.05 -9.00 -27.33
C GLY A 218 -1.81 -8.88 -28.84
N ILE A 219 -0.63 -8.46 -29.28
CA ILE A 219 -0.26 -8.31 -30.70
C ILE A 219 0.41 -9.60 -31.17
N HIS A 220 -0.24 -10.30 -32.11
CA HIS A 220 0.23 -11.59 -32.59
C HIS A 220 -0.31 -11.90 -33.99
N GLY A 221 0.17 -12.98 -34.60
CA GLY A 221 -0.20 -13.37 -35.97
C GLY A 221 0.66 -12.73 -37.07
N ILE A 222 0.27 -13.00 -38.31
CA ILE A 222 1.02 -12.64 -39.53
C ILE A 222 0.12 -11.81 -40.43
N ASP A 223 0.67 -10.71 -40.95
CA ASP A 223 0.04 -9.95 -42.01
C ASP A 223 0.12 -10.72 -43.34
N LYS A 224 -1.03 -10.97 -43.96
CA LYS A 224 -1.11 -11.79 -45.19
C LYS A 224 -0.54 -11.08 -46.42
N GLU A 225 -0.44 -9.76 -46.40
CA GLU A 225 0.08 -8.99 -47.53
C GLU A 225 1.61 -8.93 -47.54
N THR A 226 2.22 -8.72 -46.37
CA THR A 226 3.68 -8.56 -46.24
C THR A 226 4.40 -9.83 -45.78
N GLU A 227 3.67 -10.86 -45.34
CA GLU A 227 4.18 -12.10 -44.73
C GLU A 227 5.02 -11.86 -43.46
N LYS A 228 4.94 -10.67 -42.87
CA LYS A 228 5.63 -10.30 -41.61
C LYS A 228 4.71 -10.46 -40.42
N SER A 229 5.28 -10.68 -39.24
CA SER A 229 4.50 -10.66 -38.01
C SER A 229 3.97 -9.25 -37.73
N PHE A 230 2.80 -9.15 -37.09
CA PHE A 230 2.27 -7.83 -36.70
C PHE A 230 3.15 -7.13 -35.65
N GLU A 231 3.84 -7.89 -34.80
CA GLU A 231 4.87 -7.39 -33.89
C GLU A 231 6.04 -6.74 -34.65
N ASP A 232 6.54 -7.36 -35.71
CA ASP A 232 7.61 -6.77 -36.53
C ASP A 232 7.16 -5.49 -37.23
N LEU A 233 5.92 -5.47 -37.72
CA LEU A 233 5.36 -4.33 -38.43
C LEU A 233 5.11 -3.14 -37.50
N PHE A 234 4.57 -3.38 -36.30
CA PHE A 234 4.02 -2.31 -35.46
C PHE A 234 4.85 -1.99 -34.22
N CYS A 235 5.72 -2.90 -33.77
CA CYS A 235 6.46 -2.74 -32.51
C CYS A 235 7.98 -2.82 -32.71
N ASN A 236 8.54 -3.87 -33.33
CA ASN A 236 10.00 -3.99 -33.48
C ASN A 236 10.60 -2.93 -34.44
N SER A 237 9.79 -2.42 -35.36
CA SER A 237 10.13 -1.26 -36.20
C SER A 237 10.19 0.06 -35.41
N PHE A 238 9.78 0.05 -34.14
CA PHE A 238 9.68 1.21 -33.25
C PHE A 238 10.39 0.93 -31.90
N PRO A 239 11.73 1.14 -31.81
CA PRO A 239 12.60 0.54 -30.79
C PRO A 239 12.50 1.13 -29.37
N ASP A 240 11.56 2.04 -29.11
CA ASP A 240 11.40 2.75 -27.84
C ASP A 240 10.40 2.10 -26.86
N ASP A 241 9.95 0.88 -27.14
CA ASP A 241 9.11 0.10 -26.23
C ASP A 241 9.88 -0.31 -24.96
N ARG A 242 9.33 0.04 -23.80
CA ARG A 242 9.96 -0.16 -22.49
C ARG A 242 8.97 -0.74 -21.50
N GLN A 243 9.46 -1.66 -20.68
CA GLN A 243 8.75 -2.13 -19.50
C GLN A 243 8.75 -1.07 -18.41
N LEU A 244 7.67 -0.95 -17.65
CA LEU A 244 7.61 -0.08 -16.48
C LEU A 244 7.90 -0.88 -15.22
N ILE A 245 8.85 -0.40 -14.41
CA ILE A 245 9.18 -1.03 -13.14
C ILE A 245 9.08 0.01 -12.03
N PHE A 246 8.35 -0.30 -10.96
CA PHE A 246 8.15 0.58 -9.83
C PHE A 246 8.75 -0.06 -8.57
N LEU A 247 9.79 0.57 -8.02
CA LEU A 247 10.49 0.25 -6.79
C LEU A 247 10.15 1.33 -5.76
N GLY A 248 9.82 0.96 -4.53
CA GLY A 248 9.46 1.95 -3.53
C GLY A 248 8.64 1.44 -2.37
N ASP A 249 7.97 2.38 -1.71
CA ASP A 249 7.21 2.18 -0.48
C ASP A 249 5.68 2.05 -0.69
N SER A 250 4.93 2.21 0.38
CA SER A 250 3.46 2.21 0.43
C SER A 250 2.82 3.22 -0.52
N SER A 251 3.47 4.36 -0.78
CA SER A 251 2.97 5.38 -1.72
C SER A 251 3.06 4.91 -3.16
N VAL A 252 4.07 4.10 -3.49
CA VAL A 252 4.25 3.49 -4.81
C VAL A 252 3.36 2.25 -4.97
N ALA A 253 3.14 1.50 -3.89
CA ALA A 253 2.21 0.37 -3.88
C ALA A 253 0.73 0.81 -3.95
N GLY A 254 0.43 2.02 -3.47
CA GLY A 254 -0.93 2.55 -3.40
C GLY A 254 -1.67 2.06 -2.17
N PHE A 255 -1.06 2.20 -0.98
CA PHE A 255 -1.72 1.92 0.28
C PHE A 255 -2.98 2.78 0.43
N MET A 256 -4.12 2.17 0.77
CA MET A 256 -5.35 2.91 1.05
C MET A 256 -6.31 2.07 1.89
N ILE A 257 -6.87 2.70 2.92
CA ILE A 257 -8.06 2.19 3.61
C ILE A 257 -9.29 2.91 3.04
N PRO A 258 -10.25 2.20 2.43
CA PRO A 258 -11.45 2.85 1.91
C PRO A 258 -12.24 3.58 3.00
N VAL A 259 -12.65 4.83 2.73
CA VAL A 259 -13.44 5.66 3.67
C VAL A 259 -14.75 4.97 4.05
N GLU A 260 -15.34 4.17 3.16
CA GLU A 260 -16.53 3.39 3.44
C GLU A 260 -16.34 2.38 4.58
N TRP A 261 -15.12 1.90 4.84
CA TRP A 261 -14.82 0.99 5.96
C TRP A 261 -14.91 1.68 7.32
N LEU A 262 -15.01 3.02 7.36
CA LEU A 262 -15.32 3.74 8.60
C LEU A 262 -16.74 3.44 9.11
N ASP A 263 -17.64 3.02 8.22
CA ASP A 263 -18.79 2.21 8.62
C ASP A 263 -18.37 0.74 8.60
N LEU A 264 -18.09 0.19 9.78
CA LEU A 264 -17.67 -1.22 9.92
C LEU A 264 -18.74 -2.23 9.51
N LYS A 265 -19.95 -1.79 9.15
CA LYS A 265 -20.97 -2.64 8.50
C LYS A 265 -20.76 -2.75 6.99
N ASN A 266 -19.95 -1.86 6.40
CA ASN A 266 -19.70 -1.74 4.97
C ASN A 266 -18.25 -2.10 4.61
N LEU A 267 -17.90 -3.36 4.87
CA LEU A 267 -16.56 -3.91 4.63
C LEU A 267 -16.47 -4.57 3.25
N THR A 268 -16.54 -3.76 2.19
CA THR A 268 -16.44 -4.24 0.81
C THR A 268 -15.00 -4.56 0.42
N LYS A 269 -14.79 -5.63 -0.35
CA LYS A 269 -13.49 -6.03 -0.93
C LYS A 269 -12.35 -6.28 0.08
N VAL A 270 -12.65 -6.50 1.37
CA VAL A 270 -11.63 -6.76 2.41
C VAL A 270 -10.68 -7.91 2.06
N LEU A 271 -11.18 -9.03 1.50
CA LEU A 271 -10.31 -10.13 1.11
C LEU A 271 -9.32 -9.73 0.00
N SER A 272 -9.79 -8.96 -0.98
CA SER A 272 -8.94 -8.45 -2.07
C SER A 272 -7.88 -7.48 -1.53
N ALA A 273 -8.28 -6.57 -0.65
CA ALA A 273 -7.36 -5.63 -0.02
C ALA A 273 -6.35 -6.38 0.84
N TYR A 274 -6.77 -7.35 1.66
CA TYR A 274 -5.87 -8.17 2.46
C TYR A 274 -4.85 -8.94 1.60
N ASN A 275 -5.29 -9.55 0.50
CA ASN A 275 -4.41 -10.25 -0.44
C ASN A 275 -3.40 -9.31 -1.10
N ASN A 276 -3.74 -8.03 -1.25
CA ASN A 276 -2.84 -6.98 -1.72
C ASN A 276 -2.24 -6.16 -0.57
N GLU A 277 -2.23 -6.64 0.67
CA GLU A 277 -1.59 -5.94 1.80
C GLU A 277 -2.16 -4.53 2.12
N LEU A 278 -3.43 -4.30 1.81
CA LEU A 278 -4.13 -2.99 1.82
C LEU A 278 -3.64 -2.00 0.75
N ASP A 279 -2.85 -2.49 -0.19
CA ASP A 279 -2.41 -1.76 -1.36
C ASP A 279 -3.37 -1.97 -2.53
N TRP A 280 -3.44 -0.97 -3.39
CA TRP A 280 -4.27 -0.95 -4.58
C TRP A 280 -3.40 -0.61 -5.81
N PRO A 281 -2.41 -1.47 -6.13
CA PRO A 281 -1.43 -1.21 -7.19
C PRO A 281 -2.08 -1.08 -8.58
N MET A 282 -3.28 -1.63 -8.77
CA MET A 282 -4.08 -1.47 -9.98
C MET A 282 -4.71 -0.08 -10.11
N LYS A 283 -4.59 0.79 -9.10
CA LYS A 283 -5.16 2.16 -9.07
C LYS A 283 -4.14 3.26 -8.78
N VAL A 284 -2.91 2.90 -8.44
CA VAL A 284 -1.88 3.88 -8.06
C VAL A 284 -1.37 4.66 -9.28
N TRP A 285 -0.81 5.85 -9.03
CA TRP A 285 -0.29 6.77 -10.06
C TRP A 285 0.69 6.13 -11.06
N GLY A 286 1.46 5.14 -10.63
CA GLY A 286 2.47 4.48 -11.45
C GLY A 286 1.89 3.36 -12.31
N SER A 287 1.60 2.22 -11.66
CA SER A 287 1.20 0.96 -12.31
C SER A 287 -0.32 0.80 -12.49
N GLY A 288 -1.12 1.81 -12.15
CA GLY A 288 -2.57 1.66 -12.16
C GLY A 288 -3.11 1.35 -13.55
N TRP A 289 -3.82 0.24 -13.70
CA TRP A 289 -4.44 -0.19 -14.95
C TRP A 289 -5.97 -0.20 -14.91
N ASP A 290 -6.58 -0.15 -13.73
CA ASP A 290 -8.03 -0.14 -13.54
C ASP A 290 -8.64 1.16 -14.10
N ASP A 291 -9.62 1.06 -15.01
CA ASP A 291 -10.21 2.24 -15.66
C ASP A 291 -10.96 3.17 -14.69
N SER A 292 -11.27 2.74 -13.46
CA SER A 292 -11.88 3.60 -12.44
C SER A 292 -11.01 4.79 -12.04
N ILE A 293 -9.71 4.78 -12.38
CA ILE A 293 -8.81 5.93 -12.22
C ILE A 293 -8.71 6.83 -13.46
N GLN A 294 -9.70 6.74 -14.37
CA GLN A 294 -9.82 7.56 -15.59
C GLN A 294 -8.60 7.44 -16.53
N SER A 295 -7.90 6.31 -16.47
CA SER A 295 -6.73 6.02 -17.31
C SER A 295 -5.63 7.09 -17.22
N GLU A 296 -5.42 7.67 -16.02
CA GLU A 296 -4.48 8.78 -15.83
C GLU A 296 -3.13 8.41 -15.18
N SER A 297 -2.84 7.11 -15.02
CA SER A 297 -1.55 6.62 -14.50
C SER A 297 -0.40 6.72 -15.51
N MET A 298 0.84 6.56 -15.04
CA MET A 298 2.02 6.47 -15.89
C MET A 298 1.93 5.29 -16.86
N TYR A 299 1.45 4.14 -16.38
CA TYR A 299 1.18 2.98 -17.23
C TYR A 299 0.22 3.31 -18.39
N HIS A 300 -0.94 3.91 -18.10
CA HIS A 300 -1.91 4.27 -19.13
C HIS A 300 -1.37 5.30 -20.14
N ARG A 301 -0.58 6.28 -19.66
CA ARG A 301 0.07 7.27 -20.54
C ARG A 301 1.07 6.62 -21.49
N ILE A 302 1.88 5.69 -20.99
CA ILE A 302 2.85 4.94 -21.80
C ILE A 302 2.13 4.05 -22.82
N VAL A 303 1.09 3.31 -22.43
CA VAL A 303 0.29 2.49 -23.37
C VAL A 303 -0.43 3.35 -24.41
N SER A 304 -0.89 4.54 -24.03
CA SER A 304 -1.51 5.47 -24.98
C SER A 304 -0.50 6.01 -25.99
N ARG A 305 0.76 6.20 -25.56
CA ARG A 305 1.86 6.64 -26.41
C ARG A 305 2.37 5.53 -27.33
N ASN A 306 2.44 4.30 -26.82
CA ASN A 306 2.82 3.10 -27.56
C ASN A 306 2.00 1.89 -27.10
N LYS A 307 1.05 1.46 -27.91
CA LYS A 307 0.16 0.33 -27.61
C LYS A 307 0.91 -0.99 -27.44
N CYS A 308 2.13 -1.12 -27.95
CA CYS A 308 2.98 -2.30 -27.74
C CYS A 308 3.36 -2.50 -26.26
N ALA A 309 3.31 -1.44 -25.44
CA ALA A 309 3.62 -1.47 -24.01
C ALA A 309 2.50 -2.09 -23.14
N HIS A 310 1.41 -2.56 -23.74
CA HIS A 310 0.30 -3.20 -23.03
C HIS A 310 0.80 -4.34 -22.12
N ARG A 311 0.31 -4.37 -20.89
CA ARG A 311 0.71 -5.23 -19.76
C ARG A 311 2.17 -5.13 -19.32
N GLN A 312 3.04 -4.36 -19.95
CA GLN A 312 4.46 -4.30 -19.61
C GLN A 312 4.72 -3.44 -18.35
N PHE A 313 4.23 -3.85 -17.19
CA PHE A 313 4.48 -3.18 -15.91
C PHE A 313 4.75 -4.17 -14.78
N GLN A 314 5.53 -3.74 -13.79
CA GLN A 314 5.82 -4.47 -12.56
C GLN A 314 5.92 -3.50 -11.38
N ASN A 315 5.01 -3.61 -10.42
CA ASN A 315 5.08 -2.92 -9.15
C ASN A 315 5.59 -3.89 -8.09
N VAL A 316 6.82 -3.65 -7.64
CA VAL A 316 7.51 -4.46 -6.61
C VAL A 316 7.69 -3.67 -5.31
N ALA A 317 6.97 -2.56 -5.18
CA ALA A 317 6.94 -1.76 -3.96
C ALA A 317 6.31 -2.54 -2.80
N LYS A 318 6.66 -2.15 -1.57
CA LYS A 318 6.08 -2.73 -0.36
C LYS A 318 5.88 -1.69 0.72
N ASN A 319 4.90 -1.92 1.56
CA ASN A 319 4.71 -1.18 2.80
C ASN A 319 5.97 -1.22 3.68
N GLY A 320 6.37 -0.06 4.20
CA GLY A 320 7.53 0.12 5.08
C GLY A 320 8.89 0.05 4.39
N ALA A 321 8.94 0.05 3.05
CA ALA A 321 10.23 0.00 2.35
C ALA A 321 11.04 1.27 2.58
N GLU A 322 12.31 1.10 2.93
CA GLU A 322 13.34 2.14 3.00
C GLU A 322 14.41 1.85 1.95
N MET A 323 15.38 2.74 1.77
CA MET A 323 16.48 2.55 0.81
C MET A 323 17.24 1.23 1.01
N LYS A 324 17.25 0.65 2.23
CA LYS A 324 17.84 -0.66 2.52
C LYS A 324 17.17 -1.81 1.75
N ASP A 325 15.92 -1.64 1.35
CA ASP A 325 15.12 -2.65 0.68
C ASP A 325 15.31 -2.65 -0.85
N LEU A 326 16.00 -1.64 -1.40
CA LEU A 326 16.17 -1.47 -2.85
C LEU A 326 16.76 -2.71 -3.51
N VAL A 327 17.86 -3.24 -2.99
CA VAL A 327 18.50 -4.45 -3.54
C VAL A 327 17.55 -5.66 -3.50
N GLU A 328 16.76 -5.81 -2.43
CA GLU A 328 15.83 -6.93 -2.30
C GLU A 328 14.63 -6.79 -3.25
N GLN A 329 14.10 -5.58 -3.43
CA GLN A 329 13.05 -5.35 -4.44
C GLN A 329 13.58 -5.59 -5.86
N ILE A 330 14.80 -5.17 -6.17
CA ILE A 330 15.44 -5.41 -7.47
C ILE A 330 15.54 -6.91 -7.75
N LYS A 331 15.87 -7.76 -6.76
CA LYS A 331 15.87 -9.22 -6.95
C LYS A 331 14.51 -9.75 -7.40
N ASN A 332 13.43 -9.13 -6.95
CA ASN A 332 12.06 -9.53 -7.26
C ASN A 332 11.50 -8.96 -8.56
N VAL A 333 12.22 -8.07 -9.24
CA VAL A 333 11.90 -7.68 -10.61
C VAL A 333 12.15 -8.86 -11.56
N GLN A 334 11.21 -9.18 -12.44
CA GLN A 334 11.46 -10.13 -13.52
C GLN A 334 11.95 -9.39 -14.75
N ILE A 335 13.25 -9.46 -15.02
CA ILE A 335 13.85 -8.93 -16.24
C ILE A 335 15.21 -9.57 -16.49
N SER A 336 15.52 -9.77 -17.77
CA SER A 336 16.75 -10.35 -18.31
C SER A 336 17.18 -9.61 -19.57
N HIS A 337 18.40 -9.84 -20.07
CA HIS A 337 18.89 -9.21 -21.30
C HIS A 337 18.13 -9.61 -22.58
N ASP A 338 17.35 -10.69 -22.50
CA ASP A 338 16.45 -11.13 -23.56
C ASP A 338 15.11 -10.38 -23.54
N ASP A 339 14.87 -9.53 -22.55
CA ASP A 339 13.65 -8.73 -22.44
C ASP A 339 13.86 -7.32 -22.96
N LYS A 340 12.75 -6.60 -23.19
CA LYS A 340 12.78 -5.19 -23.61
C LYS A 340 13.40 -4.33 -22.50
N PRO A 341 14.09 -3.22 -22.83
CA PRO A 341 14.60 -2.28 -21.83
C PRO A 341 13.49 -1.79 -20.91
N ALA A 342 13.85 -1.23 -19.75
CA ALA A 342 12.88 -0.74 -18.78
C ALA A 342 12.98 0.76 -18.53
N LEU A 343 11.85 1.38 -18.19
CA LEU A 343 11.77 2.64 -17.47
C LEU A 343 11.46 2.33 -16.01
N VAL A 344 12.47 2.50 -15.15
CA VAL A 344 12.41 2.18 -13.73
C VAL A 344 12.16 3.45 -12.93
N PHE A 345 11.22 3.40 -12.00
CA PHE A 345 10.92 4.46 -11.04
C PHE A 345 11.33 4.00 -9.64
N ILE A 346 12.21 4.77 -8.99
CA ILE A 346 12.70 4.54 -7.62
C ILE A 346 12.07 5.60 -6.71
N GLY A 347 11.00 5.23 -6.00
CA GLY A 347 10.19 6.11 -5.14
C GLY A 347 10.16 5.66 -3.68
N TYR A 348 11.27 5.90 -2.96
CA TYR A 348 11.35 5.74 -1.50
C TYR A 348 11.18 7.11 -0.86
N ILE A 349 9.94 7.57 -0.75
CA ILE A 349 9.64 9.01 -0.61
C ILE A 349 9.47 9.47 0.83
N GLY A 350 9.50 8.57 1.81
CA GLY A 350 9.30 8.96 3.22
C GLY A 350 9.96 8.08 4.28
N ASN A 351 9.99 6.75 4.14
CA ASN A 351 10.36 5.87 5.27
C ASN A 351 11.79 6.03 5.80
N ASP A 352 12.74 6.53 5.00
CA ASP A 352 14.09 6.84 5.49
C ASP A 352 14.13 8.01 6.51
N VAL A 353 13.06 8.82 6.59
CA VAL A 353 12.89 9.89 7.58
C VAL A 353 11.66 9.70 8.47
N CYS A 354 10.72 8.84 8.08
CA CYS A 354 9.60 8.43 8.90
C CYS A 354 10.02 7.33 9.87
N GLY A 355 10.07 7.67 11.15
CA GLY A 355 10.37 6.74 12.22
C GLY A 355 9.69 7.15 13.53
N PRO A 356 9.83 6.33 14.59
CA PRO A 356 9.33 6.69 15.92
C PRO A 356 10.03 7.92 16.51
N SER A 357 11.24 8.26 16.03
CA SER A 357 12.00 9.43 16.49
C SER A 357 13.06 9.89 15.48
N LEU A 358 13.64 11.07 15.69
CA LEU A 358 14.67 11.65 14.81
C LEU A 358 15.94 10.77 14.73
N GLU A 359 16.27 10.06 15.79
CA GLU A 359 17.46 9.19 15.88
C GLU A 359 17.33 7.93 15.00
N THR A 360 16.10 7.56 14.63
CA THR A 360 15.84 6.38 13.79
C THR A 360 15.91 6.66 12.30
N MET A 361 16.01 7.93 11.89
CA MET A 361 16.14 8.30 10.47
C MET A 361 17.45 7.79 9.88
N THR A 362 17.41 7.34 8.63
CA THR A 362 18.59 6.84 7.91
C THR A 362 19.69 7.90 7.87
N PRO A 363 20.91 7.60 8.35
CA PRO A 363 22.06 8.47 8.19
C PRO A 363 22.43 8.67 6.72
N VAL A 364 22.91 9.87 6.37
CA VAL A 364 23.19 10.27 4.98
C VAL A 364 24.20 9.35 4.29
N ASP A 365 25.29 8.99 4.98
CA ASP A 365 26.34 8.10 4.47
C ASP A 365 25.82 6.68 4.21
N LEU A 366 24.96 6.18 5.12
CA LEU A 366 24.31 4.89 4.97
C LEU A 366 23.30 4.87 3.83
N TYR A 367 22.54 5.96 3.66
CA TYR A 367 21.64 6.14 2.52
C TYR A 367 22.40 6.12 1.20
N GLU A 368 23.47 6.93 1.08
CA GLU A 368 24.32 6.98 -0.13
C GLU A 368 24.89 5.61 -0.47
N LYS A 369 25.42 4.89 0.52
CA LYS A 369 25.94 3.53 0.34
C LYS A 369 24.87 2.60 -0.24
N ARG A 370 23.69 2.53 0.38
CA ARG A 370 22.60 1.63 -0.03
C ARG A 370 22.07 1.97 -1.41
N LEU A 371 21.94 3.26 -1.74
CA LEU A 371 21.53 3.71 -3.04
C LEU A 371 22.53 3.31 -4.13
N ARG A 372 23.83 3.51 -3.89
CA ARG A 372 24.89 3.09 -4.83
C ARG A 372 24.86 1.57 -5.07
N GLU A 373 24.75 0.78 -4.00
CA GLU A 373 24.60 -0.69 -4.09
C GLU A 373 23.37 -1.09 -4.92
N GLY A 374 22.24 -0.40 -4.74
CA GLY A 374 21.03 -0.61 -5.53
C GLY A 374 21.19 -0.26 -7.02
N LEU A 375 21.79 0.89 -7.33
CA LEU A 375 22.04 1.32 -8.72
C LEU A 375 23.02 0.37 -9.43
N GLU A 376 24.06 -0.11 -8.74
CA GLU A 376 24.94 -1.15 -9.28
C GLU A 376 24.20 -2.48 -9.53
N SER A 377 23.27 -2.85 -8.64
CA SER A 377 22.43 -4.04 -8.82
C SER A 377 21.52 -3.91 -10.05
N LEU A 378 20.88 -2.75 -10.24
CA LEU A 378 20.12 -2.44 -11.46
C LEU A 378 21.00 -2.51 -12.69
N ASN A 379 22.22 -1.95 -12.64
CA ASN A 379 23.08 -1.90 -13.81
C ASN A 379 23.48 -3.31 -14.25
N LYS A 380 23.63 -4.26 -13.33
CA LYS A 380 23.91 -5.67 -13.67
C LYS A 380 22.70 -6.40 -14.23
N LYS A 381 21.48 -5.97 -13.88
CA LYS A 381 20.23 -6.70 -14.19
C LYS A 381 19.51 -6.19 -15.43
N LEU A 382 19.54 -4.88 -15.67
CA LEU A 382 18.75 -4.24 -16.73
C LEU A 382 19.35 -4.47 -18.13
N PRO A 383 18.53 -4.64 -19.17
CA PRO A 383 18.97 -4.55 -20.56
C PRO A 383 19.52 -3.17 -20.89
N LYS A 384 20.40 -3.10 -21.90
CA LYS A 384 20.91 -1.83 -22.45
C LYS A 384 19.76 -0.91 -22.86
N ASN A 385 20.03 0.39 -22.79
CA ASN A 385 19.08 1.48 -23.10
C ASN A 385 17.88 1.56 -22.15
N SER A 386 17.98 0.97 -20.96
CA SER A 386 17.02 1.20 -19.89
C SER A 386 17.17 2.62 -19.34
N LYS A 387 16.19 3.08 -18.58
CA LYS A 387 16.09 4.45 -18.04
C LYS A 387 15.68 4.34 -16.58
N VAL A 388 16.29 5.13 -15.70
CA VAL A 388 16.02 5.11 -14.26
C VAL A 388 15.69 6.52 -13.79
N VAL A 389 14.52 6.68 -13.20
CA VAL A 389 14.02 7.91 -12.58
C VAL A 389 14.05 7.72 -11.06
N MET A 390 14.85 8.54 -10.37
CA MET A 390 14.83 8.63 -8.92
C MET A 390 13.95 9.81 -8.49
N PHE A 391 13.10 9.60 -7.49
CA PHE A 391 12.34 10.66 -6.85
C PHE A 391 13.07 11.17 -5.62
N GLY A 392 13.05 12.49 -5.43
CA GLY A 392 13.28 13.09 -4.13
C GLY A 392 12.24 12.63 -3.12
N LEU A 393 12.61 12.70 -1.85
CA LEU A 393 11.69 12.52 -0.74
C LEU A 393 10.74 13.74 -0.68
N ILE A 394 9.56 13.54 -0.09
CA ILE A 394 8.61 14.64 0.10
C ILE A 394 8.95 15.44 1.37
N ASP A 395 8.77 16.76 1.37
CA ASP A 395 8.71 17.49 2.64
C ASP A 395 7.36 17.20 3.32
N GLY A 396 7.33 16.16 4.15
CA GLY A 396 6.11 15.73 4.84
C GLY A 396 5.58 16.72 5.88
N ALA A 397 6.25 17.84 6.17
CA ALA A 397 5.70 18.87 7.03
C ALA A 397 4.38 19.44 6.48
N ILE A 398 4.23 19.47 5.14
CA ILE A 398 3.01 19.92 4.45
C ILE A 398 1.77 19.13 4.88
N LEU A 399 1.94 17.86 5.28
CA LEU A 399 0.83 17.01 5.72
C LEU A 399 0.22 17.57 7.00
N PHE A 400 1.04 17.90 7.99
CA PHE A 400 0.54 18.48 9.24
C PHE A 400 -0.05 19.88 8.99
N ASP A 401 0.59 20.69 8.15
CA ASP A 401 0.18 22.07 7.90
C ASP A 401 -1.17 22.16 7.16
N HIS A 402 -1.50 21.18 6.32
CA HIS A 402 -2.76 21.15 5.57
C HIS A 402 -3.83 20.23 6.16
N MET A 403 -3.46 19.21 6.94
CA MET A 403 -4.42 18.26 7.52
C MET A 403 -4.67 18.50 9.00
N GLY A 404 -3.67 18.97 9.76
CA GLY A 404 -3.66 18.93 11.23
C GLY A 404 -4.87 19.58 11.90
N ASP A 405 -5.42 20.63 11.31
CA ASP A 405 -6.60 21.35 11.81
C ASP A 405 -7.94 20.87 11.23
N LEU A 406 -7.91 20.06 10.18
CA LEU A 406 -9.12 19.51 9.56
C LEU A 406 -9.73 18.42 10.45
N GLN A 407 -11.04 18.28 10.35
CA GLN A 407 -11.77 17.21 11.01
C GLN A 407 -11.51 15.88 10.31
N HIS A 408 -11.12 14.86 11.06
CA HIS A 408 -10.92 13.50 10.57
C HIS A 408 -12.27 12.80 10.34
N PRO A 409 -12.42 12.02 9.25
CA PRO A 409 -13.63 11.22 8.98
C PRO A 409 -14.10 10.24 10.08
N ILE A 410 -13.27 9.91 11.08
CA ILE A 410 -13.67 9.02 12.18
C ILE A 410 -14.72 9.66 13.09
N GLY A 411 -14.77 10.99 13.18
CA GLY A 411 -15.74 11.68 14.02
C GLY A 411 -15.36 13.13 14.32
N PRO A 412 -15.78 13.68 15.46
CA PRO A 412 -15.56 15.08 15.82
C PRO A 412 -14.16 15.32 16.42
N VAL A 413 -13.12 14.86 15.73
CA VAL A 413 -11.71 15.00 16.14
C VAL A 413 -10.89 15.54 14.98
N LYS A 414 -9.83 16.28 15.29
CA LYS A 414 -8.88 16.77 14.29
C LYS A 414 -7.86 15.70 13.90
N TYR A 415 -7.22 15.83 12.74
CA TYR A 415 -6.07 14.97 12.40
C TYR A 415 -4.92 15.10 13.39
N SER A 416 -4.60 16.30 13.89
CA SER A 416 -3.58 16.50 14.93
C SER A 416 -3.83 15.64 16.18
N GLN A 417 -5.08 15.58 16.64
CA GLN A 417 -5.51 14.73 17.75
C GLN A 417 -5.40 13.24 17.41
N PHE A 418 -5.72 12.86 16.17
CA PHE A 418 -5.54 11.49 15.69
C PHE A 418 -4.06 11.09 15.64
N TYR A 419 -3.17 11.96 15.15
CA TYR A 419 -1.73 11.72 15.12
C TYR A 419 -1.13 11.58 16.52
N GLU A 420 -1.58 12.38 17.50
CA GLU A 420 -1.19 12.21 18.91
C GLU A 420 -1.63 10.86 19.47
N PHE A 421 -2.85 10.43 19.16
CA PHE A 421 -3.35 9.11 19.52
C PHE A 421 -2.52 7.98 18.89
N LEU A 422 -2.20 8.09 17.60
CA LEU A 422 -1.33 7.13 16.92
C LEU A 422 0.05 7.10 17.57
N THR A 423 0.60 8.25 17.93
CA THR A 423 1.92 8.34 18.60
C THR A 423 1.89 7.64 19.96
N CYS A 424 0.90 7.94 20.80
CA CYS A 424 0.73 7.28 22.10
C CYS A 424 0.59 5.76 21.96
N SER A 425 -0.20 5.31 20.97
CA SER A 425 -0.43 3.88 20.75
C SER A 425 0.77 3.17 20.12
N GLY A 426 1.78 3.90 19.64
CA GLY A 426 2.94 3.35 18.93
C GLY A 426 2.65 2.99 17.47
N MET A 427 1.60 3.59 16.89
CA MET A 427 1.05 3.29 15.56
C MET A 427 1.16 4.45 14.58
N ASN A 428 1.87 5.52 14.94
CA ASN A 428 2.07 6.66 14.05
C ASN A 428 3.05 6.24 12.93
N PRO A 429 2.62 6.27 11.65
CA PRO A 429 3.47 5.84 10.54
C PRO A 429 4.66 6.78 10.30
N CYS A 430 4.60 8.02 10.79
CA CYS A 430 5.66 8.99 10.65
C CYS A 430 5.67 10.00 11.81
N SER A 431 6.11 9.57 13.00
CA SER A 431 6.06 10.40 14.21
C SER A 431 6.89 11.68 14.13
N THR A 432 7.81 11.73 13.16
CA THR A 432 8.73 12.83 12.92
C THR A 432 8.04 14.01 12.20
N TRP A 433 7.09 13.73 11.29
CA TRP A 433 6.27 14.74 10.59
C TRP A 433 4.84 14.86 11.12
N LEU A 434 4.18 13.74 11.44
CA LEU A 434 2.80 13.71 11.93
C LEU A 434 2.76 14.00 13.44
N THR A 435 3.15 15.22 13.80
CA THR A 435 3.31 15.65 15.20
C THR A 435 3.06 17.15 15.35
N THR A 436 2.49 17.55 16.48
CA THR A 436 2.32 18.97 16.85
C THR A 436 3.66 19.67 17.09
N ASN A 437 4.74 18.93 17.33
CA ASN A 437 6.08 19.47 17.53
C ASN A 437 6.71 19.95 16.20
N SER A 438 6.61 21.26 15.93
CA SER A 438 7.18 21.87 14.73
C SER A 438 8.70 21.74 14.61
N THR A 439 9.43 21.63 15.73
CA THR A 439 10.89 21.41 15.72
C THR A 439 11.22 20.02 15.19
N SER A 440 10.44 19.00 15.59
CA SER A 440 10.58 17.65 15.03
C SER A 440 10.32 17.66 13.53
N ARG A 441 9.26 18.32 13.08
CA ARG A 441 8.93 18.42 11.65
C ARG A 441 10.07 19.08 10.86
N ALA A 442 10.57 20.22 11.35
CA ALA A 442 11.67 20.95 10.70
C ALA A 442 12.96 20.12 10.59
N LEU A 443 13.33 19.38 11.64
CA LEU A 443 14.52 18.50 11.65
C LEU A 443 14.35 17.28 10.72
N ALA A 444 13.14 16.75 10.62
CA ALA A 444 12.82 15.69 9.66
C ALA A 444 12.96 16.17 8.22
N SER A 445 12.42 17.35 7.91
CA SER A 445 12.56 17.97 6.60
C SER A 445 14.01 18.38 6.31
N GLU A 446 14.81 18.72 7.33
CA GLU A 446 16.26 18.93 7.16
C GLU A 446 16.98 17.63 6.78
N ARG A 447 16.72 16.52 7.48
CA ARG A 447 17.28 15.22 7.08
C ARG A 447 16.85 14.85 5.68
N MET A 448 15.57 15.03 5.34
CA MET A 448 15.04 14.79 4.00
C MET A 448 15.88 15.51 2.93
N ARG A 449 16.09 16.83 3.07
CA ARG A 449 16.92 17.60 2.13
C ARG A 449 18.35 17.10 2.03
N GLN A 450 18.93 16.59 3.12
CA GLN A 450 20.26 15.97 3.09
C GLN A 450 20.28 14.68 2.25
N LEU A 451 19.22 13.86 2.31
CA LEU A 451 19.08 12.65 1.50
C LEU A 451 18.84 12.99 0.03
N ASP A 452 18.02 14.00 -0.26
CA ASP A 452 17.78 14.48 -1.63
C ASP A 452 19.05 15.04 -2.27
N GLY A 453 19.89 15.73 -1.50
CA GLY A 453 21.22 16.15 -1.95
C GLY A 453 22.11 14.98 -2.40
N VAL A 454 21.94 13.78 -1.84
CA VAL A 454 22.65 12.57 -2.33
C VAL A 454 22.13 12.13 -3.69
N LEU A 455 20.81 12.12 -3.88
CA LEU A 455 20.16 11.75 -5.15
C LEU A 455 20.60 12.70 -6.28
N GLU A 456 20.53 14.01 -6.03
CA GLU A 456 20.92 15.04 -6.98
C GLU A 456 22.42 14.96 -7.32
N LYS A 457 23.27 14.76 -6.31
CA LYS A 457 24.72 14.58 -6.50
C LYS A 457 25.04 13.44 -7.46
N LEU A 458 24.36 12.29 -7.36
CA LEU A 458 24.63 11.15 -8.23
C LEU A 458 24.33 11.43 -9.71
N VAL A 459 23.31 12.25 -10.00
CA VAL A 459 22.96 12.64 -11.36
C VAL A 459 23.90 13.73 -11.88
N THR A 460 24.21 14.74 -11.06
CA THR A 460 25.05 15.88 -11.44
C THR A 460 26.53 15.52 -11.62
N GLU A 461 27.05 14.57 -10.84
CA GLU A 461 28.41 14.03 -11.00
C GLU A 461 28.56 13.09 -12.22
N GLN A 462 27.49 12.93 -13.02
CA GLN A 462 27.44 12.10 -14.24
C GLN A 462 27.91 10.67 -14.00
N PHE A 463 27.42 10.01 -12.93
CA PHE A 463 27.64 8.58 -12.77
C PHE A 463 27.10 7.84 -14.00
N LYS A 464 28.02 7.21 -14.75
CA LYS A 464 27.68 6.48 -15.98
C LYS A 464 27.44 5.02 -15.65
N PHE A 465 26.26 4.54 -15.99
CA PHE A 465 25.90 3.13 -15.97
C PHE A 465 25.90 2.62 -17.41
N GLU A 466 26.35 1.38 -17.61
CA GLU A 466 26.44 0.81 -18.96
C GLU A 466 25.05 0.55 -19.56
N ASN A 467 24.12 0.11 -18.72
CA ASN A 467 22.84 -0.42 -19.18
C ASN A 467 21.69 0.58 -19.06
N PHE A 468 21.86 1.70 -18.35
CA PHE A 468 20.81 2.70 -18.22
C PHE A 468 21.30 4.14 -18.09
N ASP A 469 20.42 5.06 -18.48
CA ASP A 469 20.55 6.48 -18.14
C ASP A 469 19.79 6.79 -16.84
N LEU A 470 20.35 7.70 -16.05
CA LEU A 470 19.78 8.12 -14.76
C LEU A 470 19.22 9.54 -14.84
N THR A 471 18.13 9.80 -14.12
CA THR A 471 17.62 11.14 -13.86
C THR A 471 17.06 11.24 -12.45
N PHE A 472 16.98 12.46 -11.96
CA PHE A 472 16.36 12.81 -10.69
C PHE A 472 15.17 13.72 -10.95
N ILE A 473 14.09 13.54 -10.19
CA ILE A 473 12.91 14.39 -10.17
C ILE A 473 12.73 14.87 -8.74
N ASP A 474 12.81 16.18 -8.56
CA ASP A 474 12.50 16.83 -7.29
C ASP A 474 11.01 16.73 -7.01
N PHE A 475 10.65 16.19 -5.83
CA PHE A 475 9.26 16.05 -5.45
C PHE A 475 8.61 17.40 -5.12
N GLU A 476 9.38 18.40 -4.68
CA GLU A 476 8.89 19.76 -4.44
C GLU A 476 8.35 20.39 -5.74
N GLU A 477 9.01 20.19 -6.89
CA GLU A 477 8.50 20.64 -8.20
C GLU A 477 7.12 20.06 -8.50
N LEU A 478 6.90 18.78 -8.18
CA LEU A 478 5.61 18.11 -8.40
C LEU A 478 4.51 18.64 -7.47
N ILE A 479 4.86 18.96 -6.21
CA ILE A 479 3.93 19.54 -5.23
C ILE A 479 3.54 20.96 -5.62
N ASP A 480 4.49 21.80 -6.05
CA ASP A 480 4.21 23.16 -6.50
C ASP A 480 3.24 23.19 -7.68
N LEU A 481 3.45 22.29 -8.67
CA LEU A 481 2.55 22.13 -9.80
C LEU A 481 1.15 21.65 -9.36
N ALA A 482 1.10 20.74 -8.39
CA ALA A 482 -0.15 20.27 -7.81
C ALA A 482 -0.90 21.42 -7.12
N PHE A 483 -0.26 22.18 -6.22
CA PHE A 483 -0.88 23.29 -5.52
C PHE A 483 -1.38 24.37 -6.48
N ALA A 484 -0.60 24.73 -7.50
CA ALA A 484 -1.04 25.67 -8.53
C ALA A 484 -2.30 25.19 -9.28
N GLN A 485 -2.43 23.88 -9.52
CA GLN A 485 -3.64 23.30 -10.12
C GLN A 485 -4.84 23.38 -9.16
N LEU A 486 -4.66 23.08 -7.88
CA LEU A 486 -5.73 23.12 -6.89
C LEU A 486 -6.22 24.55 -6.65
N ASP A 487 -5.32 25.54 -6.62
CA ASP A 487 -5.68 26.96 -6.56
C ASP A 487 -6.56 27.37 -7.74
N LYS A 488 -6.19 26.92 -8.94
CA LYS A 488 -6.97 27.17 -10.16
C LYS A 488 -8.34 26.50 -10.12
N GLU A 489 -8.43 25.30 -9.57
CA GLU A 489 -9.68 24.54 -9.39
C GLU A 489 -10.50 25.00 -8.17
N LYS A 490 -9.93 25.88 -7.33
CA LYS A 490 -10.50 26.28 -6.03
C LYS A 490 -10.78 25.09 -5.12
N ARG A 491 -9.86 24.13 -5.09
CA ARG A 491 -9.91 22.93 -4.25
C ARG A 491 -8.99 23.06 -3.04
N PRO A 492 -9.34 22.44 -1.90
CA PRO A 492 -8.45 22.39 -0.76
C PRO A 492 -7.28 21.43 -1.02
N TYR A 493 -6.07 21.77 -0.54
CA TYR A 493 -4.88 20.91 -0.71
C TYR A 493 -5.04 19.53 -0.09
N SER A 494 -5.92 19.37 0.89
CA SER A 494 -6.29 18.07 1.46
C SER A 494 -6.88 17.09 0.45
N ASP A 495 -7.38 17.53 -0.71
CA ASP A 495 -7.87 16.62 -1.77
C ASP A 495 -6.74 15.73 -2.33
N LEU A 496 -5.47 16.16 -2.19
CA LEU A 496 -4.30 15.38 -2.60
C LEU A 496 -3.98 14.23 -1.63
N ILE A 497 -4.50 14.25 -0.41
CA ILE A 497 -4.09 13.36 0.69
C ILE A 497 -5.21 12.36 0.99
N ASP A 498 -4.88 11.11 1.29
CA ASP A 498 -5.85 10.10 1.68
C ASP A 498 -6.57 10.50 2.98
N ALA A 499 -7.90 10.38 2.97
CA ALA A 499 -8.73 10.90 4.04
C ALA A 499 -8.79 9.99 5.28
N VAL A 500 -8.32 8.74 5.20
CA VAL A 500 -8.33 7.82 6.35
C VAL A 500 -6.99 7.83 7.06
N ASP A 501 -5.89 7.83 6.33
CA ASP A 501 -4.56 7.86 6.94
C ASP A 501 -4.02 9.28 7.16
N GLY A 502 -4.47 10.27 6.37
CA GLY A 502 -4.00 11.64 6.44
C GLY A 502 -2.50 11.78 6.15
N PHE A 503 -1.94 10.89 5.32
CA PHE A 503 -0.51 10.73 5.10
C PHE A 503 -0.18 10.49 3.62
N HIS A 504 -0.75 9.47 3.00
CA HIS A 504 -0.42 9.10 1.62
C HIS A 504 -1.14 9.98 0.58
N PRO A 505 -0.65 10.02 -0.67
CA PRO A 505 -1.42 10.57 -1.78
C PRO A 505 -2.75 9.83 -1.95
N SER A 506 -3.86 10.56 -2.06
CA SER A 506 -5.17 9.93 -2.28
C SER A 506 -5.17 9.18 -3.61
N ILE A 507 -5.69 7.95 -3.64
CA ILE A 507 -5.75 7.16 -4.88
C ILE A 507 -6.64 7.82 -5.93
N LEU A 508 -7.74 8.42 -5.50
CA LEU A 508 -8.74 8.95 -6.42
C LEU A 508 -8.34 10.27 -7.08
N TYR A 509 -7.49 11.08 -6.43
CA TYR A 509 -7.12 12.41 -6.95
C TYR A 509 -5.62 12.67 -6.86
N GLY A 510 -4.99 12.52 -5.70
CA GLY A 510 -3.56 12.73 -5.49
C GLY A 510 -2.69 11.92 -6.45
N SER A 511 -2.98 10.63 -6.60
CA SER A 511 -2.28 9.74 -7.54
C SER A 511 -2.39 10.22 -8.99
N ARG A 512 -3.57 10.68 -9.41
CA ARG A 512 -3.79 11.18 -10.78
C ARG A 512 -3.03 12.48 -11.05
N ILE A 513 -3.07 13.40 -10.08
CA ILE A 513 -2.34 14.66 -10.13
C ILE A 513 -0.83 14.40 -10.18
N LEU A 514 -0.31 13.50 -9.34
CA LEU A 514 1.09 13.11 -9.34
C LEU A 514 1.52 12.55 -10.71
N SER A 515 0.76 11.61 -11.27
CA SER A 515 1.09 11.06 -12.59
C SER A 515 1.04 12.12 -13.69
N LYS A 516 0.04 13.02 -13.67
CA LYS A 516 -0.09 14.11 -14.64
C LYS A 516 1.15 15.00 -14.63
N PHE A 517 1.60 15.46 -13.46
CA PHE A 517 2.71 16.39 -13.38
C PHE A 517 4.05 15.71 -13.59
N LEU A 518 4.23 14.49 -13.09
CA LEU A 518 5.40 13.67 -13.44
C LEU A 518 5.52 13.50 -14.96
N TRP A 519 4.42 13.19 -15.65
CA TRP A 519 4.43 13.07 -17.10
C TRP A 519 4.85 14.37 -17.79
N GLN A 520 4.29 15.51 -17.37
CA GLN A 520 4.64 16.82 -17.94
C GLN A 520 6.11 17.18 -17.70
N VAL A 521 6.63 16.89 -16.50
CA VAL A 521 8.04 17.11 -16.16
C VAL A 521 8.93 16.23 -17.03
N LEU A 522 8.62 14.93 -17.17
CA LEU A 522 9.39 14.04 -18.04
C LEU A 522 9.32 14.45 -19.51
N GLU A 523 8.14 14.82 -20.02
CA GLU A 523 7.98 15.27 -21.41
C GLU A 523 8.80 16.53 -21.70
N LYS A 524 8.88 17.45 -20.73
CA LYS A 524 9.66 18.69 -20.86
C LYS A 524 11.17 18.47 -20.68
N GLN A 525 11.56 17.74 -19.65
CA GLN A 525 12.95 17.66 -19.20
C GLN A 525 13.69 16.46 -19.78
N ARG A 526 13.02 15.30 -19.92
CA ARG A 526 13.58 14.00 -20.34
C ARG A 526 12.65 13.27 -21.32
N PRO A 527 12.29 13.86 -22.48
CA PRO A 527 11.42 13.19 -23.44
C PRO A 527 12.01 11.86 -23.93
N ASP A 528 13.34 11.71 -23.89
CA ASP A 528 14.07 10.47 -24.19
C ASP A 528 13.75 9.31 -23.24
N PHE A 529 13.13 9.57 -22.08
CA PHE A 529 12.75 8.53 -21.11
C PHE A 529 11.39 7.91 -21.41
N ILE A 530 10.48 8.66 -22.03
CA ILE A 530 9.10 8.24 -22.32
C ILE A 530 8.90 7.80 -23.77
N GLY A 531 9.96 7.87 -24.59
CA GLY A 531 9.98 7.41 -25.98
C GLY A 531 9.15 8.29 -26.93
N ASP A 532 9.09 7.92 -28.20
CA ASP A 532 8.24 8.58 -29.20
C ASP A 532 6.79 8.04 -29.21
N ILE A 533 5.89 8.73 -29.91
CA ILE A 533 4.53 8.24 -30.17
C ILE A 533 4.60 7.18 -31.29
N ASN A 534 4.07 5.98 -31.04
CA ASN A 534 4.03 4.93 -32.06
C ASN A 534 3.01 5.27 -33.16
N PRO A 535 3.43 5.45 -34.43
CA PRO A 535 2.52 5.81 -35.53
C PRO A 535 1.51 4.72 -35.88
N ASN A 536 1.69 3.50 -35.37
CA ASN A 536 0.81 2.35 -35.64
C ASN A 536 -0.28 2.16 -34.58
N ASN A 537 -0.38 3.01 -33.55
CA ASN A 537 -1.37 2.85 -32.47
C ASN A 537 -2.82 2.67 -32.98
N GLU A 538 -3.25 3.45 -33.97
CA GLU A 538 -4.59 3.32 -34.55
C GLU A 538 -4.79 1.98 -35.26
N LYS A 539 -3.76 1.48 -35.95
CA LYS A 539 -3.79 0.16 -36.62
C LYS A 539 -3.83 -0.97 -35.59
N ILE A 540 -3.01 -0.89 -34.55
CA ILE A 540 -3.02 -1.86 -33.43
C ILE A 540 -4.42 -1.90 -32.82
N GLN A 541 -5.00 -0.75 -32.49
CA GLN A 541 -6.35 -0.66 -31.93
C GLN A 541 -7.41 -1.25 -32.86
N SER A 542 -7.32 -0.99 -34.17
CA SER A 542 -8.25 -1.51 -35.16
C SER A 542 -8.18 -3.03 -35.35
N LEU A 543 -6.99 -3.63 -35.19
CA LEU A 543 -6.76 -5.05 -35.43
C LEU A 543 -6.93 -5.89 -34.15
N PHE A 544 -6.50 -5.37 -33.00
CA PHE A 544 -6.39 -6.12 -31.76
C PHE A 544 -7.32 -5.61 -30.65
N GLY A 545 -8.11 -4.55 -30.89
CA GLY A 545 -9.07 -4.04 -29.93
C GLY A 545 -8.41 -3.62 -28.61
N ASP A 546 -8.89 -4.17 -27.50
CA ASP A 546 -8.37 -3.92 -26.16
C ASP A 546 -7.09 -4.73 -25.84
N GLN A 547 -6.52 -5.42 -26.83
CA GLN A 547 -5.32 -6.23 -26.70
C GLN A 547 -5.47 -7.34 -25.64
N GLY A 548 -6.69 -7.82 -25.43
CA GLY A 548 -7.00 -8.88 -24.46
C GLY A 548 -7.14 -8.40 -23.01
N GLY A 549 -7.20 -7.09 -22.78
CA GLY A 549 -7.46 -6.49 -21.47
C GLY A 549 -6.39 -6.82 -20.41
N HIS A 550 -6.77 -6.70 -19.13
CA HIS A 550 -5.89 -6.87 -17.96
C HIS A 550 -6.28 -8.05 -17.07
#